data_AF-A0A8H8V4V4-F1
#
_entry.id   AF-A0A8H8V4V4-F1
#
_cell.length_a   1.000
_cell.length_b   1.000
_cell.length_c   1.000
_cell.angle_alpha   90.00
_cell.angle_beta   90.00
_cell.angle_gamma   90.00
#
_symmetry.space_group_name_H-M   'P 1'
#
loop_
_entity.id
_entity.type
_entity.pdbx_description
1 polymer ?
#
loop_
_entity_poly.entity_id
_entity_poly.type
_entity_poly.pdbx_seq_one_letter_code
_entity_poly.pdbx_strand_id
1 'polypeptide(L)'
;MASLLKTIRPPRLRPRLSAFSTPPTLRRPTAPLPLIHMLKPTVQISQRAFSTQRPSPNHGQEISHEMPKMSWKDLGASRTVKIVVIIALSIVGTMETIFYVKLFMRKFFPSEEKPVEDGELAIEDAKKSTTEGRLPAMGFNSWNCFNEHINEEKFLTAAQQLVDLGLKDLGYTYVNIDDGWSDKDLWRDPETKRIIVDTNKFPDGISGLADKVHELGLKLGIYSDRGTKTCASYPGSMDYEEIDAKTFADWGVDYLKYDNCFIPDEEEDEYPWAPEWWNTTHDGNKIHAPESYDFSTSHSAQRYRTMRDALKRQDRIIQFGMCNWGHAHVEKWGNETAQSWRIWGDILPQWTGHKDHIAWGVMPILNHALFHLSQTNFWGHADMDMLEVGNGLTPAEDRSHFALWAILKSPLLIGTPLDKISPETLAVFKNKELIAFNQDESFGVPAWPYKWGVNADWTWNQTHPAEYYSGNSTAGLHVFMLNTLEETVTKTAVFDEVPGLDSTKKYIVHDMWSGEDIGIYEKEFSIPVESHDIAALRFNEASEGAEEPLKVQGSRGKNLQQPL
;
A
#
# COMPACT_ATOMS: atom_id res chain seq x y z
N MET A 1 85.53 -1.38 1.50
CA MET A 1 85.42 -2.60 2.33
C MET A 1 84.13 -2.44 3.13
N ALA A 2 83.09 -3.27 2.96
CA ALA A 2 83.00 -4.70 3.30
C ALA A 2 83.11 -4.92 4.83
N SER A 3 82.18 -5.56 5.55
CA SER A 3 80.97 -6.33 5.16
C SER A 3 79.83 -6.11 6.23
N LEU A 4 78.72 -6.84 6.40
CA LEU A 4 78.32 -8.18 5.93
C LEU A 4 76.77 -8.36 5.76
N LEU A 5 76.37 -8.64 4.51
CA LEU A 5 75.22 -9.43 4.02
C LEU A 5 74.09 -9.93 4.97
N LYS A 6 72.83 -9.65 4.58
CA LYS A 6 71.82 -10.70 4.28
C LYS A 6 70.74 -10.17 3.32
N THR A 7 70.25 -11.03 2.42
CA THR A 7 69.35 -10.65 1.30
C THR A 7 68.37 -11.77 0.94
N ILE A 8 67.10 -11.43 0.72
CA ILE A 8 66.10 -12.23 -0.01
C ILE A 8 65.32 -11.27 -0.94
N ARG A 9 64.85 -11.76 -2.09
CA ARG A 9 64.26 -10.95 -3.19
C ARG A 9 62.74 -11.15 -3.32
N PRO A 10 61.99 -10.18 -3.87
CA PRO A 10 60.60 -10.36 -4.28
C PRO A 10 60.47 -11.11 -5.63
N PRO A 11 59.34 -11.78 -5.90
CA PRO A 11 59.06 -12.43 -7.19
C PRO A 11 58.47 -11.46 -8.24
N ARG A 12 58.56 -11.83 -9.52
CA ARG A 12 57.82 -11.22 -10.66
C ARG A 12 57.20 -12.31 -11.54
N LEU A 13 56.12 -11.94 -12.23
CA LEU A 13 55.24 -12.83 -13.02
C LEU A 13 55.89 -13.51 -14.23
N ARG A 14 55.31 -14.65 -14.64
CA ARG A 14 55.05 -14.99 -16.06
C ARG A 14 53.72 -15.76 -16.20
N PRO A 15 52.99 -15.63 -17.33
CA PRO A 15 51.68 -16.24 -17.54
C PRO A 15 51.74 -17.66 -18.15
N ARG A 16 50.58 -18.33 -18.26
CA ARG A 16 50.35 -19.50 -19.11
C ARG A 16 49.12 -19.32 -20.00
N LEU A 17 49.21 -19.87 -21.21
CA LEU A 17 48.15 -19.92 -22.23
C LEU A 17 47.68 -21.37 -22.41
N SER A 18 46.36 -21.57 -22.47
CA SER A 18 45.70 -22.75 -23.05
C SER A 18 44.19 -22.54 -23.02
N ALA A 19 43.37 -22.94 -24.00
CA ALA A 19 43.56 -23.21 -25.43
C ALA A 19 42.15 -23.38 -26.01
N PHE A 20 41.88 -22.98 -27.26
CA PHE A 20 40.55 -23.12 -27.85
C PHE A 20 40.17 -24.58 -28.09
N SER A 21 38.89 -24.91 -27.88
CA SER A 21 38.21 -26.03 -28.52
C SER A 21 36.86 -25.57 -29.06
N THR A 22 36.51 -26.02 -30.27
CA THR A 22 35.27 -25.68 -30.98
C THR A 22 34.16 -26.69 -30.69
N PRO A 23 32.88 -26.32 -30.87
CA PRO A 23 31.75 -27.16 -30.48
C PRO A 23 31.49 -28.33 -31.45
N PRO A 24 31.04 -29.50 -30.97
CA PRO A 24 30.53 -30.58 -31.81
C PRO A 24 29.06 -30.32 -32.20
N THR A 25 28.75 -30.46 -33.49
CA THR A 25 27.38 -30.37 -34.01
C THR A 25 26.69 -31.73 -34.11
N LEU A 26 25.34 -31.71 -33.99
CA LEU A 26 24.39 -32.74 -34.43
C LEU A 26 24.41 -34.13 -33.76
N ARG A 27 23.32 -34.43 -33.05
CA ARG A 27 22.27 -35.35 -33.55
C ARG A 27 20.94 -35.17 -32.81
N ARG A 28 19.82 -35.34 -33.53
CA ARG A 28 18.47 -35.44 -32.96
C ARG A 28 18.22 -36.87 -32.43
N PRO A 29 17.49 -37.02 -31.32
CA PRO A 29 16.59 -38.14 -31.10
C PRO A 29 15.16 -37.77 -31.56
N THR A 30 14.44 -38.72 -32.16
CA THR A 30 13.02 -38.57 -32.52
C THR A 30 12.21 -39.70 -31.90
N ALA A 31 11.37 -39.40 -30.91
CA ALA A 31 10.28 -40.24 -30.39
C ALA A 31 9.37 -39.38 -29.49
N PRO A 32 8.07 -39.71 -29.32
CA PRO A 32 7.09 -38.77 -28.77
C PRO A 32 6.90 -38.86 -27.25
N LEU A 33 6.52 -37.73 -26.65
CA LEU A 33 5.82 -37.69 -25.36
C LEU A 33 4.35 -38.15 -25.52
N PRO A 34 3.75 -38.82 -24.52
CA PRO A 34 2.39 -39.32 -24.61
C PRO A 34 1.33 -38.21 -24.52
N LEU A 35 0.19 -38.40 -25.20
CA LEU A 35 -1.00 -37.59 -25.02
C LEU A 35 -1.55 -37.78 -23.60
N ILE A 36 -1.57 -36.70 -22.79
CA ILE A 36 -2.45 -36.61 -21.63
C ILE A 36 -3.77 -36.00 -22.11
N HIS A 37 -4.86 -36.76 -22.03
CA HIS A 37 -6.19 -36.23 -22.33
C HIS A 37 -6.62 -35.25 -21.24
N MET A 38 -6.61 -33.96 -21.52
CA MET A 38 -7.41 -32.99 -20.76
C MET A 38 -8.90 -33.32 -20.96
N LEU A 39 -9.53 -33.82 -19.90
CA LEU A 39 -10.97 -34.01 -19.84
C LEU A 39 -11.64 -32.63 -19.74
N LYS A 40 -12.58 -32.35 -20.65
CA LYS A 40 -13.39 -31.14 -20.59
C LYS A 40 -14.33 -31.19 -19.37
N PRO A 41 -14.47 -30.12 -18.57
CA PRO A 41 -15.52 -30.03 -17.57
C PRO A 41 -16.89 -29.86 -18.26
N THR A 42 -17.64 -30.95 -18.36
CA THR A 42 -19.03 -30.90 -18.84
C THR A 42 -19.93 -30.39 -17.72
N VAL A 43 -20.41 -29.14 -17.84
CA VAL A 43 -21.39 -28.58 -16.89
C VAL A 43 -22.71 -29.35 -17.01
N GLN A 44 -23.00 -30.19 -16.02
CA GLN A 44 -24.24 -30.97 -15.98
C GLN A 44 -25.19 -30.39 -14.93
N ILE A 45 -26.12 -29.55 -15.40
CA ILE A 45 -27.20 -29.00 -14.57
C ILE A 45 -28.08 -30.17 -14.10
N SER A 46 -28.28 -30.32 -12.78
CA SER A 46 -29.27 -31.26 -12.23
C SER A 46 -30.22 -30.56 -11.27
N GLN A 47 -31.52 -30.68 -11.54
CA GLN A 47 -32.60 -30.25 -10.65
C GLN A 47 -33.09 -31.45 -9.84
N ARG A 48 -33.11 -31.33 -8.51
CA ARG A 48 -34.06 -31.99 -7.58
C ARG A 48 -33.93 -31.29 -6.21
N ALA A 49 -34.97 -30.62 -5.71
CA ALA A 49 -36.27 -31.13 -5.23
C ALA A 49 -36.20 -31.54 -3.75
N PHE A 50 -36.97 -30.83 -2.92
CA PHE A 50 -37.06 -31.05 -1.47
C PHE A 50 -37.63 -32.43 -1.14
N SER A 51 -37.09 -33.05 -0.09
CA SER A 51 -37.72 -34.16 0.63
C SER A 51 -37.53 -33.95 2.13
N THR A 52 -38.57 -34.22 2.92
CA THR A 52 -38.59 -33.97 4.37
C THR A 52 -38.53 -35.27 5.15
N GLN A 53 -37.64 -35.36 6.14
CA GLN A 53 -37.69 -36.40 7.18
C GLN A 53 -37.05 -35.90 8.48
N ARG A 54 -37.60 -36.35 9.63
CA ARG A 54 -37.19 -35.96 10.99
C ARG A 54 -36.42 -37.10 11.67
N PRO A 55 -35.40 -36.81 12.49
CA PRO A 55 -34.92 -37.71 13.55
C PRO A 55 -35.42 -37.30 14.96
N SER A 56 -35.46 -38.25 15.89
CA SER A 56 -35.86 -38.08 17.31
C SER A 56 -35.74 -39.45 18.03
N PRO A 57 -35.44 -39.57 19.35
CA PRO A 57 -34.94 -38.54 20.29
C PRO A 57 -33.82 -39.03 21.26
N ASN A 58 -33.44 -38.15 22.21
CA ASN A 58 -32.85 -38.41 23.55
C ASN A 58 -31.48 -39.10 23.68
N HIS A 59 -30.45 -38.35 24.09
CA HIS A 59 -29.90 -38.22 25.46
C HIS A 59 -28.87 -37.06 25.43
N GLY A 60 -28.62 -36.26 26.48
CA GLY A 60 -29.26 -36.22 27.81
C GLY A 60 -28.40 -35.52 28.88
N GLN A 61 -28.11 -34.21 28.72
CA GLN A 61 -27.43 -33.41 29.76
C GLN A 61 -27.85 -31.93 29.69
N GLU A 62 -28.20 -31.35 30.83
CA GLU A 62 -28.58 -29.93 30.96
C GLU A 62 -27.37 -29.09 31.38
N ILE A 63 -27.16 -27.95 30.72
CA ILE A 63 -26.34 -26.84 31.23
C ILE A 63 -27.20 -25.58 31.13
N SER A 64 -27.52 -24.98 32.27
CA SER A 64 -28.38 -23.82 32.36
C SER A 64 -27.57 -22.51 32.27
N HIS A 65 -27.88 -21.70 31.26
CA HIS A 65 -27.48 -20.29 31.25
C HIS A 65 -28.59 -19.45 31.92
N GLU A 66 -28.32 -18.95 33.13
CA GLU A 66 -29.13 -17.85 33.67
C GLU A 66 -28.85 -16.58 32.86
N MET A 67 -29.87 -16.07 32.17
CA MET A 67 -29.86 -14.68 31.71
C MET A 67 -29.96 -13.74 32.92
N PRO A 68 -29.23 -12.60 32.94
CA PRO A 68 -29.28 -11.67 34.06
C PRO A 68 -30.70 -11.11 34.25
N LYS A 69 -31.24 -11.27 35.46
CA LYS A 69 -32.60 -10.87 35.82
C LYS A 69 -32.72 -9.35 35.94
N MET A 70 -33.01 -8.68 34.81
CA MET A 70 -33.30 -7.25 34.77
C MET A 70 -34.47 -6.88 35.69
N SER A 71 -34.22 -6.02 36.68
CA SER A 71 -35.22 -5.56 37.64
C SER A 71 -36.19 -4.56 37.00
N TRP A 72 -37.50 -4.87 37.03
CA TRP A 72 -38.54 -4.02 36.43
C TRP A 72 -38.94 -2.78 37.24
N LYS A 73 -38.19 -2.46 38.32
CA LYS A 73 -38.41 -1.27 39.17
C LYS A 73 -37.81 0.00 38.58
N ASP A 74 -36.72 -0.12 37.84
CA ASP A 74 -35.76 0.98 37.64
C ASP A 74 -36.03 1.82 36.36
N LEU A 75 -37.24 1.68 35.78
CA LEU A 75 -37.62 2.29 34.49
C LEU A 75 -38.85 3.22 34.55
N GLY A 76 -39.48 3.44 35.71
CA GLY A 76 -40.54 4.44 35.94
C GLY A 76 -41.86 4.33 35.15
N ALA A 77 -41.92 3.51 34.08
CA ALA A 77 -42.98 3.53 33.09
C ALA A 77 -44.32 2.99 33.60
N SER A 78 -45.41 3.68 33.25
CA SER A 78 -46.77 3.32 33.65
C SER A 78 -47.23 1.98 33.05
N ARG A 79 -48.24 1.37 33.68
CA ARG A 79 -48.78 0.06 33.30
C ARG A 79 -49.18 -0.02 31.83
N THR A 80 -49.72 1.07 31.27
CA THR A 80 -50.14 1.18 29.86
C THR A 80 -48.96 1.11 28.90
N VAL A 81 -47.84 1.79 29.20
CA VAL A 81 -46.64 1.80 28.35
C VAL A 81 -46.04 0.39 28.28
N LYS A 82 -45.98 -0.31 29.42
CA LYS A 82 -45.47 -1.70 29.47
C LYS A 82 -46.31 -2.65 28.60
N ILE A 83 -47.63 -2.49 28.57
CA ILE A 83 -48.53 -3.29 27.71
C ILE A 83 -48.27 -3.00 26.22
N VAL A 84 -48.14 -1.72 25.82
CA VAL A 84 -47.89 -1.35 24.41
C VAL A 84 -46.54 -1.89 23.90
N VAL A 85 -45.48 -1.79 24.70
CA VAL A 85 -44.15 -2.32 24.33
C VAL A 85 -44.17 -3.85 24.20
N ILE A 86 -44.85 -4.57 25.11
CA ILE A 86 -45.00 -6.03 25.02
C ILE A 86 -45.77 -6.43 23.76
N ILE A 87 -46.87 -5.74 23.42
CA ILE A 87 -47.66 -6.00 22.22
C ILE A 87 -46.82 -5.74 20.95
N ALA A 88 -46.06 -4.64 20.89
CA ALA A 88 -45.20 -4.34 19.75
C ALA A 88 -44.14 -5.42 19.52
N LEU A 89 -43.45 -5.85 20.58
CA LEU A 89 -42.43 -6.91 20.53
C LEU A 89 -43.01 -8.31 20.24
N SER A 90 -44.31 -8.52 20.49
CA SER A 90 -44.99 -9.81 20.24
C SER A 90 -45.47 -9.99 18.81
N ILE A 91 -45.50 -8.94 17.98
CA ILE A 91 -46.18 -8.95 16.67
C ILE A 91 -45.22 -8.83 15.47
N VAL A 92 -44.09 -8.10 15.57
CA VAL A 92 -43.13 -7.97 14.45
C VAL A 92 -41.68 -8.07 14.92
N GLY A 93 -41.00 -9.15 14.53
CA GLY A 93 -39.60 -9.44 14.86
C GLY A 93 -38.60 -8.96 13.80
N THR A 94 -38.55 -7.66 13.47
CA THR A 94 -37.55 -7.07 12.57
C THR A 94 -36.99 -5.75 13.09
N MET A 95 -35.72 -5.46 12.76
CA MET A 95 -34.96 -4.33 13.33
C MET A 95 -35.53 -2.94 13.01
N GLU A 96 -36.22 -2.76 11.89
CA GLU A 96 -36.78 -1.45 11.49
C GLU A 96 -37.72 -0.87 12.54
N THR A 97 -38.44 -1.73 13.26
CA THR A 97 -39.35 -1.34 14.36
C THR A 97 -38.63 -0.56 15.46
N ILE A 98 -37.35 -0.89 15.74
CA ILE A 98 -36.55 -0.21 16.78
C ILE A 98 -36.24 1.24 16.37
N PHE A 99 -36.03 1.50 15.08
CA PHE A 99 -35.79 2.84 14.55
C PHE A 99 -37.02 3.73 14.73
N TYR A 100 -38.20 3.23 14.35
CA TYR A 100 -39.47 3.94 14.53
C TYR A 100 -39.82 4.16 16.01
N VAL A 101 -39.54 3.20 16.90
CA VAL A 101 -39.72 3.39 18.36
C VAL A 101 -38.80 4.48 18.90
N LYS A 102 -37.52 4.53 18.50
CA LYS A 102 -36.61 5.63 18.89
C LYS A 102 -37.11 6.99 18.39
N LEU A 103 -37.56 7.08 17.14
CA LEU A 103 -38.12 8.30 16.54
C LEU A 103 -39.41 8.76 17.24
N PHE A 104 -40.29 7.82 17.60
CA PHE A 104 -41.52 8.12 18.34
C PHE A 104 -41.23 8.65 19.75
N MET A 105 -40.35 7.97 20.51
CA MET A 105 -39.96 8.40 21.85
C MET A 105 -39.34 9.81 21.84
N ARG A 106 -38.39 10.07 20.92
CA ARG A 106 -37.72 11.37 20.80
C ARG A 106 -38.63 12.52 20.36
N LYS A 107 -39.79 12.21 19.74
CA LYS A 107 -40.78 13.20 19.29
C LYS A 107 -41.83 13.55 20.35
N PHE A 108 -42.12 12.65 21.30
CA PHE A 108 -43.15 12.86 22.33
C PHE A 108 -42.60 13.04 23.75
N PHE A 109 -41.32 12.71 23.99
CA PHE A 109 -40.64 12.92 25.27
C PHE A 109 -39.29 13.62 25.06
N PRO A 110 -39.27 14.93 24.75
CA PRO A 110 -38.05 15.72 24.81
C PRO A 110 -37.56 15.80 26.26
N SER A 111 -36.32 15.36 26.49
CA SER A 111 -35.67 15.43 27.81
C SER A 111 -35.15 16.84 28.08
N GLU A 112 -35.69 17.52 29.09
CA GLU A 112 -35.07 18.71 29.68
C GLU A 112 -33.79 18.30 30.43
N GLU A 113 -32.64 18.37 29.78
CA GLU A 113 -31.36 18.38 30.49
C GLU A 113 -31.13 19.77 31.09
N LYS A 114 -31.15 19.85 32.42
CA LYS A 114 -30.79 21.07 33.17
C LYS A 114 -29.33 20.98 33.60
N PRO A 115 -28.57 22.09 33.53
CA PRO A 115 -27.20 22.09 34.00
C PRO A 115 -27.14 21.85 35.50
N VAL A 116 -26.16 21.06 35.92
CA VAL A 116 -25.74 20.93 37.33
C VAL A 116 -24.31 21.45 37.40
N GLU A 117 -24.13 22.60 38.02
CA GLU A 117 -22.82 23.01 38.52
C GLU A 117 -22.61 22.34 39.88
N ASP A 118 -21.65 21.44 39.97
CA ASP A 118 -20.76 21.29 41.12
C ASP A 118 -19.51 20.52 40.63
N GLY A 119 -18.32 20.99 40.99
CA GLY A 119 -17.10 20.65 40.27
C GLY A 119 -16.27 19.54 40.89
N GLU A 120 -15.97 18.49 40.10
CA GLU A 120 -14.80 17.65 40.33
C GLU A 120 -14.17 17.21 38.99
N LEU A 121 -12.97 17.74 38.72
CA LEU A 121 -12.01 17.35 37.67
C LEU A 121 -12.57 16.66 36.40
N ALA A 122 -13.12 17.47 35.48
CA ALA A 122 -13.21 17.06 34.09
C ALA A 122 -11.79 16.90 33.51
N ILE A 123 -11.33 15.67 33.35
CA ILE A 123 -10.15 15.37 32.52
C ILE A 123 -10.57 15.64 31.08
N GLU A 124 -9.96 16.63 30.44
CA GLU A 124 -10.16 16.95 29.02
C GLU A 124 -9.47 15.89 28.14
N ASP A 125 -9.95 14.64 28.21
CA ASP A 125 -9.55 13.54 27.33
C ASP A 125 -10.20 13.69 25.93
N ALA A 126 -10.09 14.90 25.39
CA ALA A 126 -10.38 15.27 24.02
C ALA A 126 -9.31 14.65 23.12
N LYS A 127 -9.36 13.32 23.00
CA LYS A 127 -8.52 12.52 22.09
C LYS A 127 -8.47 13.22 20.74
N LYS A 128 -7.29 13.71 20.36
CA LYS A 128 -7.09 14.46 19.12
C LYS A 128 -7.54 13.61 17.93
N SER A 129 -8.73 13.92 17.41
CA SER A 129 -9.28 13.31 16.20
C SER A 129 -8.51 13.84 14.99
N THR A 130 -7.31 13.29 14.80
CA THR A 130 -6.46 13.57 13.65
C THR A 130 -7.06 12.99 12.36
N THR A 131 -6.59 13.47 11.22
CA THR A 131 -6.79 12.85 9.89
C THR A 131 -5.52 12.16 9.37
N GLU A 132 -4.46 12.12 10.20
CA GLU A 132 -3.14 11.57 9.82
C GLU A 132 -3.22 10.10 9.40
N GLY A 133 -2.68 9.77 8.23
CA GLY A 133 -2.76 8.43 7.64
C GLY A 133 -4.17 7.96 7.25
N ARG A 134 -5.18 8.85 7.23
CA ARG A 134 -6.49 8.55 6.62
C ARG A 134 -6.32 8.26 5.12
N LEU A 135 -5.55 9.10 4.45
CA LEU A 135 -5.16 9.00 3.04
C LEU A 135 -3.77 8.35 2.93
N PRO A 136 -3.35 7.88 1.73
CA PRO A 136 -2.02 7.34 1.53
C PRO A 136 -0.94 8.39 1.86
N ALA A 137 0.15 7.98 2.50
CA ALA A 137 1.24 8.91 2.83
C ALA A 137 1.95 9.40 1.56
N MET A 138 2.28 10.69 1.50
CA MET A 138 3.03 11.30 0.39
C MET A 138 4.30 11.98 0.91
N GLY A 139 5.43 11.75 0.25
CA GLY A 139 6.71 12.33 0.69
C GLY A 139 7.93 11.81 -0.07
N PHE A 140 9.05 11.75 0.61
CA PHE A 140 10.35 11.26 0.15
C PHE A 140 10.86 10.14 1.06
N ASN A 141 11.62 9.18 0.51
CA ASN A 141 12.38 8.18 1.27
C ASN A 141 13.81 8.06 0.72
N SER A 142 14.81 7.99 1.61
CA SER A 142 16.23 7.92 1.25
C SER A 142 16.71 6.61 0.60
N TRP A 143 16.00 5.49 0.71
CA TRP A 143 16.55 4.17 0.40
C TRP A 143 17.01 4.02 -1.05
N ASN A 144 16.10 4.14 -2.01
CA ASN A 144 16.40 3.98 -3.44
C ASN A 144 17.40 5.04 -3.95
N CYS A 145 17.49 6.20 -3.28
CA CYS A 145 18.51 7.22 -3.55
C CYS A 145 19.92 6.83 -3.08
N PHE A 146 20.03 6.27 -1.86
CA PHE A 146 21.27 6.36 -1.07
C PHE A 146 21.66 5.08 -0.32
N ASN A 147 20.75 4.13 -0.10
CA ASN A 147 20.95 2.98 0.79
C ASN A 147 21.49 3.44 2.17
N GLU A 148 22.38 2.67 2.83
CA GLU A 148 23.03 3.05 4.10
C GLU A 148 23.87 4.36 4.06
N HIS A 149 24.14 4.92 2.87
CA HIS A 149 25.04 6.06 2.67
C HIS A 149 24.36 7.42 2.91
N ILE A 150 23.61 7.55 4.01
CA ILE A 150 22.86 8.74 4.40
C ILE A 150 23.61 9.63 5.40
N ASN A 151 23.24 10.91 5.44
CA ASN A 151 23.66 11.92 6.41
C ASN A 151 22.59 13.04 6.49
N GLU A 152 22.68 13.91 7.50
CA GLU A 152 21.72 15.01 7.71
C GLU A 152 21.56 15.92 6.48
N GLU A 153 22.69 16.29 5.85
CA GLU A 153 22.73 17.14 4.65
C GLU A 153 21.82 16.64 3.52
N LYS A 154 21.76 15.32 3.30
CA LYS A 154 20.88 14.72 2.28
C LYS A 154 19.40 14.89 2.60
N PHE A 155 19.01 14.75 3.86
CA PHE A 155 17.62 14.94 4.28
C PHE A 155 17.21 16.41 4.24
N LEU A 156 18.09 17.33 4.66
CA LEU A 156 17.87 18.77 4.54
C LEU A 156 17.78 19.20 3.07
N THR A 157 18.60 18.63 2.19
CA THR A 157 18.54 18.88 0.74
C THR A 157 17.22 18.37 0.16
N ALA A 158 16.80 17.14 0.47
CA ALA A 158 15.53 16.59 0.00
C ALA A 158 14.33 17.40 0.54
N ALA A 159 14.34 17.76 1.81
CA ALA A 159 13.31 18.59 2.45
C ALA A 159 13.20 19.97 1.79
N GLN A 160 14.33 20.66 1.55
CA GLN A 160 14.33 21.94 0.86
C GLN A 160 13.84 21.81 -0.59
N GLN A 161 14.20 20.74 -1.31
CA GLN A 161 13.71 20.52 -2.67
C GLN A 161 12.22 20.16 -2.74
N LEU A 162 11.65 19.49 -1.72
CA LEU A 162 10.19 19.33 -1.64
C LEU A 162 9.46 20.70 -1.58
N VAL A 163 10.06 21.69 -0.90
CA VAL A 163 9.55 23.07 -0.86
C VAL A 163 9.82 23.80 -2.18
N ASP A 164 11.08 23.90 -2.62
CA ASP A 164 11.51 24.71 -3.77
C ASP A 164 10.86 24.25 -5.09
N LEU A 165 10.67 22.94 -5.27
CA LEU A 165 10.04 22.37 -6.46
C LEU A 165 8.50 22.42 -6.37
N GLY A 166 7.92 22.88 -5.26
CA GLY A 166 6.48 22.95 -5.03
C GLY A 166 5.81 21.57 -4.93
N LEU A 167 6.53 20.55 -4.44
CA LEU A 167 5.99 19.21 -4.19
C LEU A 167 5.24 19.15 -2.85
N LYS A 168 5.74 19.87 -1.83
CA LYS A 168 5.05 20.05 -0.54
C LYS A 168 3.61 20.54 -0.72
N ASP A 169 3.40 21.53 -1.58
CA ASP A 169 2.08 22.12 -1.87
C ASP A 169 1.14 21.17 -2.64
N LEU A 170 1.64 20.00 -3.08
CA LEU A 170 0.86 18.89 -3.66
C LEU A 170 0.65 17.73 -2.67
N GLY A 171 1.09 17.87 -1.41
CA GLY A 171 0.92 16.86 -0.36
C GLY A 171 2.17 16.07 0.02
N TYR A 172 3.26 16.16 -0.76
CA TYR A 172 4.53 15.48 -0.43
C TYR A 172 5.19 16.12 0.80
N THR A 173 4.78 15.65 1.97
CA THR A 173 5.04 16.31 3.26
C THR A 173 5.96 15.50 4.17
N TYR A 174 6.09 14.19 3.95
CA TYR A 174 7.00 13.33 4.70
C TYR A 174 8.42 13.34 4.13
N VAL A 175 9.42 13.35 5.01
CA VAL A 175 10.85 13.16 4.73
C VAL A 175 11.31 11.97 5.56
N ASN A 176 11.32 10.78 4.96
CA ASN A 176 11.54 9.53 5.69
C ASN A 176 13.02 9.11 5.63
N ILE A 177 13.60 8.96 6.82
CA ILE A 177 14.88 8.32 7.05
C ILE A 177 14.69 6.80 7.00
N ASP A 178 15.43 6.12 6.12
CA ASP A 178 15.45 4.66 6.01
C ASP A 178 16.66 4.03 6.74
N ASP A 179 16.98 2.77 6.47
CA ASP A 179 18.00 2.03 7.22
C ASP A 179 19.41 2.68 7.19
N GLY A 180 20.14 2.47 8.29
CA GLY A 180 21.50 2.93 8.48
C GLY A 180 21.65 4.31 9.13
N TRP A 181 20.66 4.79 9.87
CA TRP A 181 20.75 6.06 10.60
C TRP A 181 21.42 5.96 11.98
N SER A 182 21.34 4.78 12.61
CA SER A 182 21.86 4.50 13.95
C SER A 182 23.33 4.06 13.95
N ASP A 183 23.97 4.10 15.12
CA ASP A 183 25.35 3.65 15.31
C ASP A 183 25.45 2.11 15.32
N LYS A 184 26.23 1.57 14.37
CA LYS A 184 26.38 0.12 14.12
C LYS A 184 27.34 -0.58 15.08
N ASP A 185 28.18 0.16 15.79
CA ASP A 185 29.20 -0.35 16.71
C ASP A 185 28.79 -0.16 18.18
N LEU A 186 28.13 0.97 18.52
CA LEU A 186 27.64 1.28 19.86
C LEU A 186 26.24 0.70 20.14
N TRP A 187 25.42 0.49 19.11
CA TRP A 187 24.06 -0.09 19.17
C TRP A 187 23.06 0.68 20.04
N ARG A 188 23.07 0.41 21.35
CA ARG A 188 22.08 0.89 22.32
C ARG A 188 22.79 1.36 23.58
N ASP A 189 22.32 2.48 24.12
CA ASP A 189 22.86 3.06 25.34
C ASP A 189 22.72 2.07 26.52
N PRO A 190 23.80 1.79 27.29
CA PRO A 190 23.81 0.72 28.27
C PRO A 190 22.88 0.96 29.47
N GLU A 191 22.49 2.20 29.76
CA GLU A 191 21.62 2.55 30.88
C GLU A 191 20.14 2.70 30.45
N THR A 192 19.89 3.53 29.44
CA THR A 192 18.56 3.90 28.94
C THR A 192 17.99 2.95 27.88
N LYS A 193 18.83 2.08 27.30
CA LYS A 193 18.50 1.12 26.23
C LYS A 193 18.04 1.71 24.89
N ARG A 194 18.04 3.03 24.74
CA ARG A 194 17.70 3.72 23.48
C ARG A 194 18.71 3.36 22.38
N ILE A 195 18.24 3.24 21.14
CA ILE A 195 19.11 3.17 19.96
C ILE A 195 20.00 4.41 19.91
N ILE A 196 21.30 4.23 19.70
CA ILE A 196 22.26 5.33 19.55
C ILE A 196 22.25 5.83 18.11
N VAL A 197 22.21 7.14 17.92
CA VAL A 197 22.30 7.80 16.60
C VAL A 197 23.76 7.85 16.16
N ASP A 198 24.07 7.59 14.88
CA ASP A 198 25.41 7.84 14.34
C ASP A 198 25.64 9.36 14.22
N THR A 199 26.32 9.95 15.21
CA THR A 199 26.57 11.39 15.25
C THR A 199 27.55 11.89 14.18
N ASN A 200 28.18 10.99 13.41
CA ASN A 200 28.96 11.38 12.22
C ASN A 200 28.04 11.60 11.01
N LYS A 201 26.88 10.92 10.97
CA LYS A 201 25.82 11.12 9.97
C LYS A 201 24.85 12.23 10.39
N PHE A 202 24.51 12.32 11.68
CA PHE A 202 23.54 13.28 12.24
C PHE A 202 24.15 14.01 13.45
N PRO A 203 24.91 15.10 13.24
CA PRO A 203 25.67 15.76 14.31
C PRO A 203 24.78 16.37 15.40
N ASP A 204 23.59 16.85 15.04
CA ASP A 204 22.59 17.37 15.99
C ASP A 204 21.55 16.30 16.41
N GLY A 205 21.79 15.03 16.05
CA GLY A 205 20.88 13.90 16.28
C GLY A 205 19.61 13.93 15.41
N ILE A 206 18.75 12.92 15.60
CA ILE A 206 17.49 12.82 14.85
C ILE A 206 16.51 13.94 15.23
N SER A 207 16.53 14.38 16.49
CA SER A 207 15.72 15.53 16.97
C SER A 207 16.14 16.85 16.31
N GLY A 208 17.44 17.12 16.20
CA GLY A 208 17.93 18.32 15.49
C GLY A 208 17.55 18.33 14.00
N LEU A 209 17.49 17.16 13.35
CA LEU A 209 16.96 17.02 12.00
C LEU A 209 15.42 17.16 11.96
N ALA A 210 14.69 16.64 12.96
CA ALA A 210 13.24 16.78 13.04
C ALA A 210 12.83 18.26 13.16
N ASP A 211 13.46 19.02 14.06
CA ASP A 211 13.22 20.46 14.23
C ASP A 211 13.42 21.21 12.90
N LYS A 212 14.55 20.97 12.19
CA LYS A 212 14.85 21.58 10.89
C LYS A 212 13.82 21.22 9.80
N VAL A 213 13.30 20.00 9.81
CA VAL A 213 12.26 19.54 8.86
C VAL A 213 10.88 20.11 9.22
N HIS A 214 10.57 20.26 10.52
CA HIS A 214 9.34 20.91 11.00
C HIS A 214 9.35 22.43 10.75
N GLU A 215 10.50 23.10 10.81
CA GLU A 215 10.66 24.51 10.42
C GLU A 215 10.31 24.75 8.93
N LEU A 216 10.64 23.80 8.05
CA LEU A 216 10.17 23.79 6.66
C LEU A 216 8.68 23.44 6.51
N GLY A 217 7.98 23.13 7.60
CA GLY A 217 6.58 22.70 7.63
C GLY A 217 6.37 21.34 6.96
N LEU A 218 7.37 20.46 7.05
CA LEU A 218 7.33 19.07 6.63
C LEU A 218 7.26 18.16 7.88
N LYS A 219 7.28 16.84 7.66
CA LYS A 219 7.19 15.78 8.68
C LYS A 219 8.40 14.87 8.58
N LEU A 220 8.95 14.41 9.70
CA LEU A 220 10.10 13.50 9.70
C LEU A 220 9.66 12.05 9.91
N GLY A 221 10.00 11.15 8.99
CA GLY A 221 9.88 9.72 9.22
C GLY A 221 11.18 9.08 9.68
N ILE A 222 11.08 8.00 10.43
CA ILE A 222 12.21 7.13 10.80
C ILE A 222 11.90 5.68 10.40
N TYR A 223 12.92 4.85 10.53
CA TYR A 223 12.90 3.43 10.19
C TYR A 223 13.40 2.59 11.38
N SER A 224 12.77 1.43 11.60
CA SER A 224 13.33 0.35 12.41
C SER A 224 12.74 -0.99 11.98
N ASP A 225 13.01 -2.07 12.72
CA ASP A 225 12.65 -3.45 12.39
C ASP A 225 11.98 -4.14 13.58
N ARG A 226 11.05 -5.05 13.29
CA ARG A 226 10.33 -5.90 14.26
C ARG A 226 11.11 -7.16 14.69
N GLY A 227 12.30 -7.37 14.15
CA GLY A 227 13.26 -8.37 14.59
C GLY A 227 14.40 -7.79 15.43
N THR A 228 15.41 -8.61 15.66
CA THR A 228 16.57 -8.27 16.53
C THR A 228 17.53 -7.25 15.89
N LYS A 229 17.46 -7.09 14.56
CA LYS A 229 18.27 -6.17 13.76
C LYS A 229 17.45 -5.68 12.57
N THR A 230 17.83 -4.54 12.04
CA THR A 230 17.36 -4.09 10.72
C THR A 230 17.94 -4.91 9.58
N CYS A 231 17.38 -4.78 8.38
CA CYS A 231 17.84 -5.50 7.18
C CYS A 231 19.32 -5.24 6.83
N ALA A 232 19.81 -4.00 6.98
CA ALA A 232 21.23 -3.67 6.84
C ALA A 232 22.07 -3.99 8.09
N SER A 233 21.51 -4.69 9.10
CA SER A 233 22.17 -5.14 10.34
C SER A 233 22.55 -4.03 11.33
N TYR A 234 21.68 -3.03 11.51
CA TYR A 234 21.67 -2.10 12.65
C TYR A 234 20.73 -2.61 13.77
N PRO A 235 20.63 -1.97 14.96
CA PRO A 235 19.72 -2.42 16.01
C PRO A 235 18.24 -2.39 15.59
N GLY A 236 17.54 -3.52 15.71
CA GLY A 236 16.08 -3.62 15.57
C GLY A 236 15.37 -3.33 16.89
N SER A 237 14.05 -3.16 16.86
CA SER A 237 13.21 -2.74 18.00
C SER A 237 12.54 -3.90 18.77
N MET A 238 12.72 -5.16 18.36
CA MET A 238 12.20 -6.31 19.11
C MET A 238 12.68 -6.30 20.58
N ASP A 239 11.77 -6.51 21.53
CA ASP A 239 11.96 -6.39 22.98
C ASP A 239 12.23 -4.96 23.52
N TYR A 240 12.21 -3.95 22.64
CA TYR A 240 12.47 -2.53 22.98
C TYR A 240 11.36 -1.58 22.51
N GLU A 241 10.21 -2.08 22.04
CA GLU A 241 9.20 -1.30 21.33
C GLU A 241 8.68 -0.10 22.13
N GLU A 242 8.43 -0.27 23.44
CA GLU A 242 7.99 0.82 24.34
C GLU A 242 9.06 1.92 24.50
N ILE A 243 10.34 1.53 24.48
CA ILE A 243 11.49 2.44 24.65
C ILE A 243 11.75 3.18 23.34
N ASP A 244 11.67 2.48 22.20
CA ASP A 244 11.94 3.03 20.88
C ASP A 244 10.78 3.91 20.40
N ALA A 245 9.51 3.47 20.55
CA ALA A 245 8.34 4.30 20.29
C ALA A 245 8.39 5.62 21.09
N LYS A 246 8.76 5.56 22.37
CA LYS A 246 8.97 6.77 23.17
C LYS A 246 10.17 7.59 22.67
N THR A 247 11.26 6.96 22.25
CA THR A 247 12.45 7.66 21.75
C THR A 247 12.15 8.40 20.45
N PHE A 248 11.40 7.78 19.53
CA PHE A 248 10.94 8.41 18.29
C PHE A 248 9.98 9.58 18.58
N ALA A 249 9.05 9.41 19.53
CA ALA A 249 8.15 10.50 19.95
C ALA A 249 8.90 11.66 20.62
N ASP A 250 9.88 11.37 21.50
CA ASP A 250 10.75 12.35 22.15
C ASP A 250 11.66 13.10 21.14
N TRP A 251 12.01 12.45 20.02
CA TRP A 251 12.74 13.07 18.90
C TRP A 251 11.84 13.81 17.90
N GLY A 252 10.52 13.80 18.08
CA GLY A 252 9.61 14.49 17.18
C GLY A 252 9.34 13.76 15.85
N VAL A 253 9.55 12.45 15.77
CA VAL A 253 9.19 11.65 14.58
C VAL A 253 7.67 11.70 14.32
N ASP A 254 7.29 11.71 13.05
CA ASP A 254 5.91 11.72 12.54
C ASP A 254 5.49 10.41 11.86
N TYR A 255 6.44 9.59 11.40
CA TYR A 255 6.20 8.35 10.66
C TYR A 255 7.21 7.26 11.04
N LEU A 256 6.78 6.00 11.12
CA LEU A 256 7.65 4.84 11.28
C LEU A 256 7.42 3.84 10.14
N LYS A 257 8.45 3.62 9.31
CA LYS A 257 8.58 2.39 8.49
C LYS A 257 9.11 1.29 9.42
N TYR A 258 8.42 0.16 9.49
CA TYR A 258 8.74 -0.92 10.44
C TYR A 258 8.92 -2.26 9.74
N ASP A 259 10.15 -2.76 9.70
CA ASP A 259 10.62 -3.82 8.79
C ASP A 259 10.61 -5.24 9.40
N ASN A 260 11.09 -6.22 8.63
CA ASN A 260 10.81 -7.65 8.79
C ASN A 260 12.05 -8.57 8.86
N CYS A 261 13.26 -8.05 9.04
CA CYS A 261 14.51 -8.82 9.03
C CYS A 261 14.95 -9.35 10.42
N PHE A 262 15.81 -10.38 10.42
CA PHE A 262 16.44 -10.94 11.63
C PHE A 262 15.46 -11.32 12.77
N ILE A 263 14.37 -11.96 12.39
CA ILE A 263 13.45 -12.66 13.28
C ILE A 263 14.15 -13.93 13.83
N PRO A 264 14.10 -14.21 15.15
CA PRO A 264 14.56 -15.50 15.70
C PRO A 264 13.71 -16.70 15.26
N ASP A 265 14.31 -17.88 15.17
CA ASP A 265 13.64 -19.14 14.80
C ASP A 265 12.38 -19.43 15.66
N GLU A 266 12.43 -19.09 16.95
CA GLU A 266 11.31 -19.25 17.89
C GLU A 266 10.14 -18.28 17.67
N GLU A 267 10.36 -17.20 16.92
CA GLU A 267 9.40 -16.14 16.60
C GLU A 267 8.88 -16.21 15.14
N GLU A 268 9.32 -17.19 14.35
CA GLU A 268 8.69 -17.49 13.05
C GLU A 268 7.21 -17.91 13.23
N ASP A 269 6.40 -17.70 12.19
CA ASP A 269 5.00 -18.13 12.18
C ASP A 269 4.87 -19.65 11.98
N GLU A 270 3.88 -20.27 12.63
CA GLU A 270 3.55 -21.71 12.46
C GLU A 270 3.24 -22.07 10.99
N TYR A 271 2.62 -21.13 10.26
CA TYR A 271 2.30 -21.25 8.83
C TYR A 271 2.82 -20.02 8.07
N PRO A 272 4.13 -19.96 7.79
CA PRO A 272 4.75 -18.75 7.27
C PRO A 272 4.44 -18.58 5.78
N TRP A 273 3.83 -17.45 5.44
CA TRP A 273 3.51 -17.02 4.08
C TRP A 273 4.47 -15.90 3.64
N ALA A 274 5.08 -16.03 2.46
CA ALA A 274 5.97 -15.06 1.82
C ALA A 274 5.65 -15.06 0.30
N PRO A 275 4.81 -14.12 -0.19
CA PRO A 275 4.24 -14.21 -1.54
C PRO A 275 5.29 -14.06 -2.65
N GLU A 276 6.41 -13.40 -2.36
CA GLU A 276 7.50 -13.12 -3.28
C GLU A 276 8.44 -14.32 -3.52
N TRP A 277 8.43 -15.36 -2.67
CA TRP A 277 9.28 -16.55 -2.81
C TRP A 277 8.65 -17.71 -3.61
N TRP A 278 7.51 -17.46 -4.27
CA TRP A 278 6.59 -18.42 -4.90
C TRP A 278 7.15 -19.37 -5.99
N ASN A 279 8.43 -19.32 -6.35
CA ASN A 279 8.94 -20.08 -7.52
C ASN A 279 10.36 -20.67 -7.38
N THR A 280 11.04 -20.54 -6.22
CA THR A 280 12.49 -20.88 -6.18
C THR A 280 13.07 -21.58 -4.95
N THR A 281 12.43 -21.64 -3.77
CA THR A 281 13.07 -22.35 -2.63
C THR A 281 12.19 -22.95 -1.52
N HIS A 282 10.88 -22.68 -1.42
CA HIS A 282 10.10 -23.03 -0.21
C HIS A 282 9.00 -24.08 -0.40
N ASP A 283 8.65 -24.41 -1.64
CA ASP A 283 7.63 -25.37 -2.09
C ASP A 283 7.84 -26.82 -1.58
N GLY A 284 9.04 -27.12 -1.06
CA GLY A 284 9.47 -28.49 -0.74
C GLY A 284 9.17 -28.98 0.67
N ASN A 285 8.79 -28.12 1.63
CA ASN A 285 8.68 -28.54 3.04
C ASN A 285 7.81 -27.67 3.99
N LYS A 286 7.22 -26.55 3.54
CA LYS A 286 6.39 -25.71 4.44
C LYS A 286 4.95 -26.24 4.58
N ILE A 287 4.43 -26.21 5.79
CA ILE A 287 3.06 -26.66 6.11
C ILE A 287 2.09 -25.58 5.61
N HIS A 288 1.13 -25.95 4.76
CA HIS A 288 0.07 -25.01 4.39
C HIS A 288 -0.84 -24.74 5.59
N ALA A 289 -1.17 -23.46 5.83
CA ALA A 289 -2.19 -23.08 6.78
C ALA A 289 -3.50 -23.81 6.47
N PRO A 290 -4.18 -24.43 7.46
CA PRO A 290 -5.54 -24.91 7.24
C PRO A 290 -6.45 -23.72 6.92
N GLU A 291 -7.52 -23.92 6.14
CA GLU A 291 -8.45 -22.86 5.71
C GLU A 291 -9.07 -22.08 6.90
N SER A 292 -9.07 -22.67 8.09
CA SER A 292 -9.55 -22.08 9.34
C SER A 292 -8.50 -21.31 10.15
N TYR A 293 -7.25 -21.18 9.67
CA TYR A 293 -6.20 -20.46 10.39
C TYR A 293 -6.40 -18.94 10.26
N ASP A 294 -6.57 -18.27 11.40
CA ASP A 294 -6.60 -16.82 11.46
C ASP A 294 -5.19 -16.25 11.53
N PHE A 295 -4.73 -15.72 10.40
CA PHE A 295 -3.46 -15.00 10.30
C PHE A 295 -3.36 -13.77 11.22
N SER A 296 -4.49 -13.22 11.69
CA SER A 296 -4.49 -12.18 12.73
C SER A 296 -3.95 -12.69 14.08
N THR A 297 -3.87 -14.01 14.30
CA THR A 297 -3.28 -14.61 15.52
C THR A 297 -1.80 -14.98 15.39
N SER A 298 -1.22 -14.82 14.20
CA SER A 298 0.18 -15.16 13.90
C SER A 298 1.19 -14.39 14.77
N HIS A 299 2.40 -14.93 14.96
CA HIS A 299 3.49 -14.21 15.63
C HIS A 299 3.82 -12.91 14.87
N SER A 300 3.66 -12.91 13.55
CA SER A 300 3.82 -11.73 12.73
C SER A 300 2.81 -10.63 13.03
N ALA A 301 1.52 -10.96 13.08
CA ALA A 301 0.48 -10.00 13.47
C ALA A 301 0.70 -9.50 14.91
N GLN A 302 1.14 -10.37 15.82
CA GLN A 302 1.42 -10.00 17.21
C GLN A 302 2.58 -8.99 17.33
N ARG A 303 3.75 -9.26 16.74
CA ARG A 303 4.92 -8.36 16.84
C ARG A 303 4.69 -6.98 16.21
N TYR A 304 3.92 -6.91 15.10
CA TYR A 304 3.48 -5.62 14.55
C TYR A 304 2.50 -4.87 15.48
N ARG A 305 1.58 -5.59 16.15
CA ARG A 305 0.66 -5.00 17.12
C ARG A 305 1.34 -4.52 18.41
N THR A 306 2.46 -5.13 18.82
CA THR A 306 3.30 -4.64 19.93
C THR A 306 3.80 -3.22 19.65
N MET A 307 4.44 -2.98 18.51
CA MET A 307 4.91 -1.63 18.13
C MET A 307 3.74 -0.66 17.93
N ARG A 308 2.64 -1.07 17.27
CA ARG A 308 1.41 -0.26 17.17
C ARG A 308 0.95 0.25 18.54
N ASP A 309 0.87 -0.64 19.53
CA ASP A 309 0.37 -0.27 20.85
C ASP A 309 1.39 0.54 21.65
N ALA A 310 2.70 0.33 21.44
CA ALA A 310 3.76 1.21 21.95
C ALA A 310 3.64 2.65 21.40
N LEU A 311 3.44 2.81 20.08
CA LEU A 311 3.20 4.12 19.44
C LEU A 311 1.92 4.79 19.98
N LYS A 312 0.82 4.03 20.15
CA LYS A 312 -0.46 4.53 20.69
C LYS A 312 -0.42 4.98 22.15
N ARG A 313 0.67 4.74 22.89
CA ARG A 313 0.87 5.26 24.27
C ARG A 313 1.65 6.57 24.33
N GLN A 314 2.11 7.10 23.19
CA GLN A 314 2.88 8.34 23.14
C GLN A 314 1.97 9.57 22.92
N ASP A 315 2.36 10.73 23.47
CA ASP A 315 1.64 12.00 23.30
C ASP A 315 1.78 12.60 21.88
N ARG A 316 2.65 12.02 21.04
CA ARG A 316 2.84 12.36 19.63
C ARG A 316 2.23 11.29 18.73
N ILE A 317 1.47 11.73 17.73
CA ILE A 317 0.96 10.86 16.67
C ILE A 317 2.13 10.52 15.75
N ILE A 318 2.41 9.21 15.62
CA ILE A 318 3.33 8.65 14.64
C ILE A 318 2.50 7.77 13.71
N GLN A 319 2.48 8.08 12.40
CA GLN A 319 1.87 7.21 11.40
C GLN A 319 2.71 5.94 11.24
N PHE A 320 2.06 4.77 11.17
CA PHE A 320 2.71 3.47 11.15
C PHE A 320 2.55 2.84 9.76
N GLY A 321 3.68 2.48 9.14
CA GLY A 321 3.73 1.75 7.88
C GLY A 321 4.53 0.46 8.03
N MET A 322 3.88 -0.68 7.84
CA MET A 322 4.50 -1.99 8.04
C MET A 322 5.25 -2.42 6.77
N CYS A 323 6.55 -2.64 6.87
CA CYS A 323 7.39 -3.16 5.80
C CYS A 323 7.50 -4.68 5.94
N ASN A 324 6.39 -5.38 5.70
CA ASN A 324 6.29 -6.85 5.88
C ASN A 324 6.26 -7.66 4.57
N TRP A 325 6.40 -7.01 3.41
CA TRP A 325 6.51 -7.64 2.09
C TRP A 325 5.36 -8.61 1.71
N GLY A 326 4.16 -8.41 2.26
CA GLY A 326 3.00 -9.29 2.07
C GLY A 326 3.00 -10.54 2.97
N HIS A 327 4.00 -10.67 3.84
CA HIS A 327 4.17 -11.85 4.71
C HIS A 327 2.99 -12.04 5.66
N ALA A 328 2.77 -13.30 6.07
CA ALA A 328 1.71 -13.72 6.98
C ALA A 328 0.29 -13.23 6.61
N HIS A 329 0.02 -13.08 5.31
CA HIS A 329 -1.24 -12.56 4.76
C HIS A 329 -1.73 -11.27 5.43
N VAL A 330 -0.88 -10.24 5.44
CA VAL A 330 -1.19 -8.93 6.03
C VAL A 330 -2.45 -8.28 5.47
N GLU A 331 -2.88 -8.61 4.25
CA GLU A 331 -4.14 -8.15 3.67
C GLU A 331 -5.38 -8.62 4.45
N LYS A 332 -5.22 -9.51 5.45
CA LYS A 332 -6.29 -9.99 6.33
C LYS A 332 -6.34 -9.28 7.69
N TRP A 333 -5.27 -8.60 8.12
CA TRP A 333 -5.16 -8.03 9.49
C TRP A 333 -4.44 -6.66 9.58
N GLY A 334 -3.84 -6.17 8.50
CA GLY A 334 -3.04 -4.96 8.47
C GLY A 334 -3.82 -3.69 8.81
N ASN A 335 -5.06 -3.57 8.34
CA ASN A 335 -5.95 -2.43 8.60
C ASN A 335 -6.35 -2.29 10.09
N GLU A 336 -6.26 -3.36 10.88
CA GLU A 336 -6.42 -3.27 12.34
C GLU A 336 -5.15 -2.78 13.06
N THR A 337 -4.05 -2.65 12.32
CA THR A 337 -2.71 -2.62 12.87
C THR A 337 -1.91 -1.38 12.48
N ALA A 338 -1.98 -0.93 11.22
CA ALA A 338 -1.19 0.18 10.69
C ALA A 338 -1.91 0.89 9.53
N GLN A 339 -1.51 2.13 9.23
CA GLN A 339 -2.10 2.91 8.14
C GLN A 339 -1.60 2.49 6.75
N SER A 340 -0.47 1.78 6.66
CA SER A 340 -0.08 1.06 5.45
C SER A 340 0.65 -0.25 5.72
N TRP A 341 0.69 -1.13 4.72
CA TRP A 341 1.43 -2.41 4.76
C TRP A 341 2.00 -2.78 3.39
N ARG A 342 3.32 -3.00 3.32
CA ARG A 342 4.03 -3.49 2.13
C ARG A 342 3.46 -4.84 1.74
N ILE A 343 2.95 -4.96 0.52
CA ILE A 343 2.29 -6.19 0.02
C ILE A 343 3.24 -7.14 -0.73
N TRP A 344 4.45 -6.72 -1.08
CA TRP A 344 5.40 -7.56 -1.82
C TRP A 344 6.84 -7.19 -1.45
N GLY A 345 7.80 -8.03 -1.86
CA GLY A 345 9.24 -7.72 -1.81
C GLY A 345 9.59 -6.39 -2.47
N ASP A 346 10.81 -5.90 -2.24
CA ASP A 346 11.23 -4.54 -2.61
C ASP A 346 11.14 -4.25 -4.10
N ILE A 347 11.02 -2.98 -4.46
CA ILE A 347 11.03 -2.53 -5.85
C ILE A 347 12.44 -2.50 -6.46
N LEU A 348 12.49 -2.49 -7.80
CA LEU A 348 13.65 -2.18 -8.62
C LEU A 348 13.27 -1.16 -9.70
N PRO A 349 14.21 -0.38 -10.24
CA PRO A 349 13.97 0.49 -11.39
C PRO A 349 14.00 -0.34 -12.69
N GLN A 350 13.08 -1.31 -12.76
CA GLN A 350 12.94 -2.30 -13.84
C GLN A 350 11.46 -2.57 -14.09
N TRP A 351 11.04 -2.65 -15.35
CA TRP A 351 9.64 -2.87 -15.70
C TRP A 351 9.13 -4.27 -15.32
N THR A 352 9.94 -5.30 -15.61
CA THR A 352 9.65 -6.71 -15.32
C THR A 352 10.89 -7.40 -14.75
N GLY A 353 10.71 -8.61 -14.22
CA GLY A 353 11.81 -9.41 -13.65
C GLY A 353 12.04 -9.18 -12.16
N HIS A 354 13.15 -9.72 -11.65
CA HIS A 354 13.50 -9.71 -10.23
C HIS A 354 15.01 -9.86 -10.01
N LYS A 355 15.45 -9.59 -8.78
CA LYS A 355 16.79 -9.81 -8.27
C LYS A 355 16.72 -10.56 -6.94
N ASP A 356 17.42 -11.69 -6.86
CA ASP A 356 17.64 -12.49 -5.64
C ASP A 356 16.35 -12.89 -4.86
N HIS A 357 15.19 -12.85 -5.52
CA HIS A 357 13.83 -13.06 -5.00
C HIS A 357 13.35 -12.08 -3.92
N ILE A 358 14.21 -11.16 -3.49
CA ILE A 358 13.88 -10.10 -2.52
C ILE A 358 13.33 -8.87 -3.24
N ALA A 359 13.88 -8.50 -4.40
CA ALA A 359 13.53 -7.27 -5.11
C ALA A 359 13.00 -7.52 -6.54
N TRP A 360 12.04 -6.72 -7.01
CA TRP A 360 11.15 -7.03 -8.13
C TRP A 360 10.82 -5.79 -8.98
N GLY A 361 10.56 -6.01 -10.28
CA GLY A 361 10.10 -4.94 -11.16
C GLY A 361 8.66 -4.49 -10.91
N VAL A 362 8.27 -3.40 -11.59
CA VAL A 362 6.94 -2.75 -11.49
C VAL A 362 5.78 -3.72 -11.78
N MET A 363 5.85 -4.50 -12.86
CA MET A 363 4.77 -5.40 -13.29
C MET A 363 4.54 -6.61 -12.35
N PRO A 364 5.58 -7.28 -11.80
CA PRO A 364 5.39 -8.27 -10.74
C PRO A 364 4.66 -7.75 -9.49
N ILE A 365 5.03 -6.56 -9.00
CA ILE A 365 4.41 -5.93 -7.82
C ILE A 365 2.96 -5.55 -8.11
N LEU A 366 2.72 -4.88 -9.26
CA LEU A 366 1.37 -4.60 -9.75
C LEU A 366 0.53 -5.87 -9.79
N ASN A 367 1.04 -6.94 -10.43
CA ASN A 367 0.31 -8.19 -10.57
C ASN A 367 -0.10 -8.80 -9.22
N HIS A 368 0.71 -8.68 -8.17
CA HIS A 368 0.30 -9.10 -6.82
C HIS A 368 -0.79 -8.19 -6.23
N ALA A 369 -0.63 -6.87 -6.34
CA ALA A 369 -1.59 -5.90 -5.82
C ALA A 369 -3.03 -6.19 -6.25
N LEU A 370 -3.25 -6.51 -7.53
CA LEU A 370 -4.59 -6.76 -8.09
C LEU A 370 -5.40 -7.88 -7.40
N PHE A 371 -4.75 -8.78 -6.66
CA PHE A 371 -5.41 -9.87 -5.93
C PHE A 371 -5.48 -9.63 -4.41
N HIS A 372 -4.71 -8.68 -3.87
CA HIS A 372 -4.56 -8.45 -2.41
C HIS A 372 -5.00 -7.03 -1.95
N LEU A 373 -5.36 -6.12 -2.86
CA LEU A 373 -5.89 -4.77 -2.59
C LEU A 373 -7.25 -4.71 -1.85
N SER A 374 -7.86 -5.84 -1.48
CA SER A 374 -9.26 -5.88 -1.00
C SER A 374 -9.57 -5.08 0.27
N GLN A 375 -8.56 -4.79 1.11
CA GLN A 375 -8.70 -3.97 2.33
C GLN A 375 -8.25 -2.51 2.14
N THR A 376 -7.75 -2.14 0.96
CA THR A 376 -7.25 -0.79 0.69
C THR A 376 -8.39 0.23 0.68
N ASN A 377 -8.39 1.11 1.67
CA ASN A 377 -9.42 2.13 1.88
C ASN A 377 -8.88 3.22 2.83
N PHE A 378 -9.72 4.17 3.24
CA PHE A 378 -9.38 5.09 4.33
C PHE A 378 -8.81 4.35 5.55
N TRP A 379 -7.71 4.89 6.09
CA TRP A 379 -6.97 4.37 7.27
C TRP A 379 -6.16 3.09 7.07
N GLY A 380 -6.15 2.49 5.88
CA GLY A 380 -5.38 1.28 5.63
C GLY A 380 -5.10 1.07 4.15
N HIS A 381 -3.84 1.27 3.76
CA HIS A 381 -3.40 1.27 2.36
C HIS A 381 -2.40 0.15 2.09
N ALA A 382 -2.65 -0.67 1.07
CA ALA A 382 -1.61 -1.54 0.54
C ALA A 382 -0.46 -0.69 -0.02
N ASP A 383 0.75 -0.94 0.48
CA ASP A 383 1.96 -0.25 0.09
C ASP A 383 2.66 -1.07 -1.00
N MET A 384 2.71 -0.51 -2.21
CA MET A 384 3.34 -1.11 -3.37
C MET A 384 4.85 -0.80 -3.43
N ASP A 385 5.42 -0.30 -2.34
CA ASP A 385 6.79 0.21 -2.18
C ASP A 385 7.05 1.58 -2.83
N MET A 386 8.23 2.13 -2.55
CA MET A 386 8.69 3.45 -2.98
C MET A 386 8.66 3.65 -4.50
N LEU A 387 8.59 4.91 -4.92
CA LEU A 387 8.60 5.31 -6.33
C LEU A 387 10.03 5.29 -6.89
N GLU A 388 10.19 4.66 -8.05
CA GLU A 388 11.43 4.54 -8.84
C GLU A 388 11.44 5.48 -10.06
N VAL A 389 10.53 6.45 -10.07
CA VAL A 389 10.24 7.33 -11.19
C VAL A 389 11.46 8.23 -11.46
N GLY A 390 12.14 8.00 -12.59
CA GLY A 390 13.41 8.63 -12.95
C GLY A 390 14.68 7.91 -12.47
N ASN A 391 14.58 6.76 -11.80
CA ASN A 391 15.73 6.00 -11.31
C ASN A 391 16.29 4.98 -12.33
N GLY A 392 15.68 4.83 -13.51
CA GLY A 392 16.20 3.99 -14.60
C GLY A 392 15.17 3.48 -15.61
N LEU A 393 13.88 3.61 -15.31
CA LEU A 393 12.77 3.33 -16.22
C LEU A 393 12.74 4.29 -17.42
N THR A 394 12.04 3.93 -18.49
CA THR A 394 11.75 4.85 -19.60
C THR A 394 10.65 5.87 -19.21
N PRO A 395 10.53 7.02 -19.91
CA PRO A 395 9.51 8.03 -19.59
C PRO A 395 8.05 7.56 -19.72
N ALA A 396 7.78 6.42 -20.37
CA ALA A 396 6.48 5.78 -20.42
C ALA A 396 6.25 4.88 -19.19
N GLU A 397 7.26 4.09 -18.83
CA GLU A 397 7.25 3.25 -17.62
C GLU A 397 7.20 4.10 -16.34
N ASP A 398 7.86 5.26 -16.31
CA ASP A 398 7.76 6.30 -15.26
C ASP A 398 6.30 6.78 -15.08
N ARG A 399 5.61 7.11 -16.18
CA ARG A 399 4.20 7.53 -16.18
C ARG A 399 3.30 6.41 -15.67
N SER A 400 3.50 5.20 -16.18
CA SER A 400 2.74 4.01 -15.76
C SER A 400 2.95 3.70 -14.28
N HIS A 401 4.19 3.59 -13.82
CA HIS A 401 4.54 3.34 -12.41
C HIS A 401 3.82 4.33 -11.49
N PHE A 402 4.00 5.63 -11.73
CA PHE A 402 3.39 6.67 -10.92
C PHE A 402 1.85 6.60 -10.90
N ALA A 403 1.23 6.47 -12.08
CA ALA A 403 -0.22 6.42 -12.19
C ALA A 403 -0.80 5.16 -11.53
N LEU A 404 -0.17 4.00 -11.71
CA LEU A 404 -0.59 2.74 -11.09
C LEU A 404 -0.55 2.84 -9.56
N TRP A 405 0.53 3.34 -8.98
CA TRP A 405 0.64 3.55 -7.52
C TRP A 405 -0.41 4.55 -7.03
N ALA A 406 -0.65 5.64 -7.79
CA ALA A 406 -1.65 6.65 -7.45
C ALA A 406 -3.08 6.09 -7.45
N ILE A 407 -3.50 5.39 -8.52
CA ILE A 407 -4.87 4.88 -8.68
C ILE A 407 -5.17 3.66 -7.81
N LEU A 408 -4.15 2.88 -7.47
CA LEU A 408 -4.26 1.74 -6.55
C LEU A 408 -4.10 2.15 -5.07
N LYS A 409 -4.07 3.46 -4.79
CA LYS A 409 -4.02 4.05 -3.43
C LYS A 409 -2.78 3.66 -2.62
N SER A 410 -1.67 3.33 -3.28
CA SER A 410 -0.39 3.17 -2.58
C SER A 410 0.07 4.51 -1.99
N PRO A 411 0.84 4.51 -0.88
CA PRO A 411 1.69 5.63 -0.51
C PRO A 411 2.58 6.07 -1.69
N LEU A 412 2.79 7.37 -1.82
CA LEU A 412 3.60 7.99 -2.88
C LEU A 412 4.88 8.56 -2.27
N LEU A 413 5.82 7.66 -1.95
CA LEU A 413 7.12 8.00 -1.38
C LEU A 413 8.17 8.08 -2.50
N ILE A 414 8.63 9.29 -2.81
CA ILE A 414 9.65 9.56 -3.83
C ILE A 414 10.99 8.95 -3.41
N GLY A 415 11.49 8.00 -4.21
CA GLY A 415 12.81 7.36 -4.03
C GLY A 415 13.93 7.96 -4.88
N THR A 416 13.78 9.20 -5.37
CA THR A 416 14.64 9.81 -6.40
C THR A 416 15.36 11.08 -5.91
N PRO A 417 16.66 11.29 -6.22
CA PRO A 417 17.39 12.49 -5.81
C PRO A 417 16.84 13.78 -6.43
N LEU A 418 16.09 14.55 -5.63
CA LEU A 418 15.41 15.76 -6.09
C LEU A 418 16.36 16.88 -6.54
N ASP A 419 17.59 16.93 -6.03
CA ASP A 419 18.58 17.97 -6.35
C ASP A 419 19.10 17.93 -7.80
N LYS A 420 18.77 16.87 -8.55
CA LYS A 420 19.18 16.64 -9.95
C LYS A 420 18.02 16.17 -10.83
N ILE A 421 16.77 16.32 -10.37
CA ILE A 421 15.59 15.81 -11.09
C ILE A 421 15.42 16.50 -12.46
N SER A 422 15.03 15.73 -13.48
CA SER A 422 14.70 16.31 -14.79
C SER A 422 13.33 17.01 -14.75
N PRO A 423 13.09 18.06 -15.56
CA PRO A 423 11.75 18.65 -15.71
C PRO A 423 10.68 17.63 -16.09
N GLU A 424 11.04 16.63 -16.90
CA GLU A 424 10.18 15.54 -17.34
C GLU A 424 9.78 14.60 -16.20
N THR A 425 10.74 14.14 -15.39
CA THR A 425 10.50 13.33 -14.18
C THR A 425 9.70 14.13 -13.14
N LEU A 426 10.03 15.42 -12.96
CA LEU A 426 9.33 16.30 -12.03
C LEU A 426 7.87 16.54 -12.46
N ALA A 427 7.58 16.58 -13.76
CA ALA A 427 6.21 16.70 -14.26
C ALA A 427 5.35 15.48 -13.87
N VAL A 428 5.92 14.28 -13.80
CA VAL A 428 5.22 13.07 -13.33
C VAL A 428 4.83 13.23 -11.85
N PHE A 429 5.79 13.56 -10.96
CA PHE A 429 5.50 13.85 -9.54
C PHE A 429 4.62 15.09 -9.31
N LYS A 430 4.37 15.91 -10.34
CA LYS A 430 3.50 17.09 -10.26
C LYS A 430 2.16 16.90 -10.98
N ASN A 431 1.81 15.69 -11.39
CA ASN A 431 0.47 15.39 -11.93
C ASN A 431 -0.60 15.51 -10.84
N LYS A 432 -1.24 16.68 -10.80
CA LYS A 432 -2.24 17.05 -9.79
C LYS A 432 -3.49 16.17 -9.82
N GLU A 433 -3.83 15.56 -10.95
CA GLU A 433 -5.07 14.83 -11.14
C GLU A 433 -4.95 13.37 -10.69
N LEU A 434 -3.80 12.74 -10.94
CA LEU A 434 -3.43 11.45 -10.35
C LEU A 434 -3.26 11.58 -8.82
N ILE A 435 -2.64 12.67 -8.36
CA ILE A 435 -2.54 12.99 -6.92
C ILE A 435 -3.93 13.20 -6.30
N ALA A 436 -4.81 13.98 -6.94
CA ALA A 436 -6.18 14.18 -6.47
C ALA A 436 -7.02 12.90 -6.48
N PHE A 437 -6.76 11.96 -7.40
CA PHE A 437 -7.36 10.62 -7.32
C PHE A 437 -6.83 9.85 -6.09
N ASN A 438 -5.51 9.83 -5.87
CA ASN A 438 -4.89 9.14 -4.74
C ASN A 438 -5.39 9.69 -3.38
N GLN A 439 -5.40 11.01 -3.24
CA GLN A 439 -5.75 11.76 -2.03
C GLN A 439 -7.25 12.10 -1.90
N ASP A 440 -8.14 11.44 -2.65
CA ASP A 440 -9.57 11.79 -2.62
C ASP A 440 -10.23 11.56 -1.23
N GLU A 441 -10.71 12.64 -0.61
CA GLU A 441 -11.33 12.63 0.71
C GLU A 441 -12.74 12.00 0.77
N SER A 442 -13.38 11.73 -0.37
CA SER A 442 -14.70 11.08 -0.45
C SER A 442 -14.59 9.59 -0.82
N PHE A 443 -13.60 9.25 -1.66
CA PHE A 443 -13.39 7.92 -2.23
C PHE A 443 -12.04 7.34 -1.78
N GLY A 444 -12.04 6.64 -0.64
CA GLY A 444 -10.84 5.96 -0.12
C GLY A 444 -10.44 4.70 -0.89
N VAL A 445 -11.35 4.11 -1.66
CA VAL A 445 -11.11 2.88 -2.44
C VAL A 445 -10.25 3.12 -3.69
N PRO A 446 -9.47 2.12 -4.16
CA PRO A 446 -8.71 2.22 -5.39
C PRO A 446 -9.58 2.08 -6.65
N ALA A 447 -9.01 2.44 -7.80
CA ALA A 447 -9.52 2.01 -9.10
C ALA A 447 -9.36 0.48 -9.22
N TRP A 448 -10.38 -0.21 -9.70
CA TRP A 448 -10.36 -1.66 -9.88
C TRP A 448 -10.18 -2.05 -11.35
N PRO A 449 -9.38 -3.09 -11.67
CA PRO A 449 -9.36 -3.69 -13.00
C PRO A 449 -10.73 -4.24 -13.37
N TYR A 450 -11.23 -3.89 -14.55
CA TYR A 450 -12.48 -4.41 -15.12
C TYR A 450 -12.26 -5.32 -16.33
N LYS A 451 -11.04 -5.31 -16.92
CA LYS A 451 -10.64 -6.18 -18.04
C LYS A 451 -9.13 -6.41 -18.05
N TRP A 452 -8.68 -7.66 -18.15
CA TRP A 452 -7.25 -8.02 -18.16
C TRP A 452 -6.55 -7.78 -19.50
N GLY A 453 -7.28 -7.52 -20.58
CA GLY A 453 -6.72 -7.12 -21.87
C GLY A 453 -6.11 -8.29 -22.65
N VAL A 454 -4.78 -8.41 -22.64
CA VAL A 454 -4.05 -9.47 -23.37
C VAL A 454 -4.23 -10.86 -22.75
N ASN A 455 -4.58 -10.93 -21.46
CA ASN A 455 -4.96 -12.16 -20.76
C ASN A 455 -6.47 -12.21 -20.49
N ALA A 456 -6.98 -13.41 -20.20
CA ALA A 456 -8.33 -13.55 -19.64
C ALA A 456 -8.41 -12.94 -18.24
N ASP A 457 -9.60 -12.48 -17.83
CA ASP A 457 -9.80 -11.85 -16.52
C ASP A 457 -9.40 -12.80 -15.37
N TRP A 458 -8.87 -12.21 -14.29
CA TRP A 458 -8.31 -12.92 -13.13
C TRP A 458 -7.08 -13.79 -13.43
N THR A 459 -6.42 -13.63 -14.59
CA THR A 459 -5.13 -14.29 -14.85
C THR A 459 -4.01 -13.65 -14.04
N TRP A 460 -3.29 -14.46 -13.27
CA TRP A 460 -2.04 -14.09 -12.62
C TRP A 460 -0.89 -14.15 -13.65
N ASN A 461 -0.30 -13.00 -13.99
CA ASN A 461 0.79 -12.90 -14.95
C ASN A 461 1.69 -11.68 -14.64
N GLN A 462 2.90 -11.95 -14.12
CA GLN A 462 3.85 -10.91 -13.69
C GLN A 462 4.49 -10.10 -14.84
N THR A 463 4.31 -10.49 -16.11
CA THR A 463 4.72 -9.70 -17.29
C THR A 463 3.56 -8.88 -17.85
N HIS A 464 2.35 -9.44 -17.80
CA HIS A 464 1.13 -8.86 -18.35
C HIS A 464 -0.02 -8.88 -17.32
N PRO A 465 0.05 -8.04 -16.27
CA PRO A 465 -1.07 -7.82 -15.34
C PRO A 465 -2.29 -7.24 -16.06
N ALA A 466 -3.36 -6.95 -15.31
CA ALA A 466 -4.55 -6.35 -15.90
C ALA A 466 -4.23 -4.99 -16.56
N GLU A 467 -4.91 -4.72 -17.67
CA GLU A 467 -4.63 -3.55 -18.49
C GLU A 467 -5.66 -2.41 -18.34
N TYR A 468 -6.90 -2.72 -17.95
CA TYR A 468 -8.02 -1.77 -17.98
C TYR A 468 -8.64 -1.59 -16.60
N TYR A 469 -8.63 -0.35 -16.08
CA TYR A 469 -9.04 0.01 -14.73
C TYR A 469 -10.13 1.09 -14.75
N SER A 470 -10.99 1.09 -13.74
CA SER A 470 -12.03 2.11 -13.54
C SER A 470 -12.15 2.46 -12.06
N GLY A 471 -12.38 3.75 -11.75
CA GLY A 471 -12.55 4.21 -10.37
C GLY A 471 -13.25 5.56 -10.30
N ASN A 472 -14.01 5.79 -9.23
CA ASN A 472 -14.68 7.09 -9.00
C ASN A 472 -13.84 7.95 -8.05
N SER A 473 -13.83 9.25 -8.30
CA SER A 473 -13.39 10.26 -7.35
C SER A 473 -14.38 11.43 -7.31
N THR A 474 -14.18 12.38 -6.41
CA THR A 474 -14.95 13.63 -6.29
C THR A 474 -14.94 14.45 -7.60
N ALA A 475 -13.97 14.22 -8.49
CA ALA A 475 -13.89 14.86 -9.81
C ALA A 475 -14.75 14.18 -10.90
N GLY A 476 -15.20 12.94 -10.71
CA GLY A 476 -15.93 12.15 -11.72
C GLY A 476 -15.49 10.68 -11.78
N LEU A 477 -15.90 9.98 -12.85
CA LEU A 477 -15.41 8.63 -13.14
C LEU A 477 -14.10 8.71 -13.92
N HIS A 478 -13.15 7.83 -13.61
CA HIS A 478 -11.86 7.71 -14.27
C HIS A 478 -11.68 6.33 -14.89
N VAL A 479 -10.99 6.28 -16.02
CA VAL A 479 -10.65 5.06 -16.77
C VAL A 479 -9.17 5.10 -17.09
N PHE A 480 -8.44 4.02 -16.79
CA PHE A 480 -7.01 3.91 -17.05
C PHE A 480 -6.74 2.70 -17.93
N MET A 481 -5.89 2.86 -18.94
CA MET A 481 -5.57 1.81 -19.92
C MET A 481 -4.05 1.68 -20.09
N LEU A 482 -3.48 0.69 -19.39
CA LEU A 482 -2.06 0.33 -19.41
C LEU A 482 -1.75 -0.50 -20.66
N ASN A 483 -0.61 -0.24 -21.29
CA ASN A 483 -0.08 -1.05 -22.37
C ASN A 483 1.07 -1.95 -21.91
N THR A 484 0.80 -3.23 -21.65
CA THR A 484 1.83 -4.20 -21.22
C THR A 484 2.70 -4.75 -22.38
N LEU A 485 2.68 -4.11 -23.54
CA LEU A 485 3.36 -4.59 -24.76
C LEU A 485 4.49 -3.65 -25.22
N GLU A 486 5.50 -4.27 -25.83
CA GLU A 486 6.73 -3.67 -26.38
C GLU A 486 6.51 -2.80 -27.65
N GLU A 487 5.27 -2.46 -27.98
CA GLU A 487 4.90 -1.64 -29.14
C GLU A 487 3.69 -0.75 -28.86
N THR A 488 3.52 0.33 -29.65
CA THR A 488 2.35 1.22 -29.54
C THR A 488 1.09 0.51 -30.01
N VAL A 489 0.10 0.34 -29.14
CA VAL A 489 -1.19 -0.28 -29.48
C VAL A 489 -2.35 0.69 -29.25
N THR A 490 -3.45 0.50 -29.97
CA THR A 490 -4.71 1.21 -29.64
C THR A 490 -5.39 0.50 -28.49
N LYS A 491 -5.63 1.21 -27.38
CA LYS A 491 -6.47 0.76 -26.27
C LYS A 491 -7.86 1.36 -26.41
N THR A 492 -8.89 0.59 -26.06
CA THR A 492 -10.30 0.97 -26.25
C THR A 492 -11.11 0.75 -24.98
N ALA A 493 -11.72 1.82 -24.48
CA ALA A 493 -12.72 1.81 -23.42
C ALA A 493 -14.11 1.72 -24.06
N VAL A 494 -14.71 0.52 -24.03
CA VAL A 494 -16.11 0.29 -24.45
C VAL A 494 -17.01 0.57 -23.26
N PHE A 495 -18.02 1.43 -23.41
CA PHE A 495 -18.75 2.01 -22.28
C PHE A 495 -19.64 0.98 -21.56
N ASP A 496 -20.11 -0.06 -22.27
CA ASP A 496 -20.83 -1.20 -21.66
C ASP A 496 -19.91 -2.13 -20.85
N GLU A 497 -18.58 -2.06 -21.03
CA GLU A 497 -17.60 -2.83 -20.26
C GLU A 497 -17.11 -2.09 -19.01
N VAL A 498 -17.18 -0.76 -19.00
CA VAL A 498 -16.61 0.10 -17.94
C VAL A 498 -17.62 0.28 -16.78
N PRO A 499 -17.31 -0.18 -15.55
CA PRO A 499 -18.13 0.09 -14.38
C PRO A 499 -18.34 1.59 -14.15
N GLY A 500 -19.59 2.05 -14.31
CA GLY A 500 -19.99 3.44 -14.08
C GLY A 500 -20.25 4.27 -15.35
N LEU A 501 -19.89 3.77 -16.54
CA LEU A 501 -20.35 4.36 -17.80
C LEU A 501 -21.72 3.81 -18.23
N ASP A 502 -22.28 4.44 -19.26
CA ASP A 502 -23.58 4.13 -19.86
C ASP A 502 -23.45 4.39 -21.36
N SER A 503 -23.58 3.35 -22.19
CA SER A 503 -23.41 3.44 -23.66
C SER A 503 -24.49 4.26 -24.36
N THR A 504 -25.61 4.57 -23.69
CA THR A 504 -26.66 5.46 -24.22
C THR A 504 -26.31 6.94 -24.07
N LYS A 505 -25.31 7.27 -23.23
CA LYS A 505 -24.90 8.63 -22.89
C LYS A 505 -23.67 9.10 -23.68
N LYS A 506 -23.41 10.41 -23.55
CA LYS A 506 -22.22 11.10 -24.05
C LYS A 506 -21.33 11.54 -22.91
N TYR A 507 -20.03 11.40 -23.08
CA TYR A 507 -19.03 11.83 -22.11
C TYR A 507 -18.00 12.73 -22.75
N ILE A 508 -17.67 13.82 -22.08
CA ILE A 508 -16.43 14.58 -22.28
C ILE A 508 -15.30 13.69 -21.76
N VAL A 509 -14.32 13.40 -22.61
CA VAL A 509 -13.13 12.60 -22.26
C VAL A 509 -11.96 13.55 -22.06
N HIS A 510 -11.41 13.58 -20.86
CA HIS A 510 -10.35 14.47 -20.42
C HIS A 510 -9.05 13.68 -20.20
N ASP A 511 -7.94 14.14 -20.75
CA ASP A 511 -6.62 13.52 -20.59
C ASP A 511 -5.87 14.09 -19.37
N MET A 512 -5.68 13.26 -18.34
CA MET A 512 -5.02 13.64 -17.08
C MET A 512 -3.51 13.87 -17.23
N TRP A 513 -2.89 13.55 -18.38
CA TRP A 513 -1.47 13.86 -18.65
C TRP A 513 -1.28 15.23 -19.28
N SER A 514 -2.24 15.72 -20.08
CA SER A 514 -2.18 17.04 -20.70
C SER A 514 -3.05 18.10 -19.99
N GLY A 515 -4.06 17.69 -19.22
CA GLY A 515 -5.03 18.57 -18.57
C GLY A 515 -6.10 19.12 -19.53
N GLU A 516 -6.31 18.46 -20.67
CA GLU A 516 -7.12 18.95 -21.79
C GLU A 516 -8.30 18.02 -22.13
N ASP A 517 -9.43 18.60 -22.54
CA ASP A 517 -10.59 17.86 -23.04
C ASP A 517 -10.35 17.40 -24.50
N ILE A 518 -10.28 16.09 -24.72
CA ILE A 518 -9.99 15.46 -26.03
C ILE A 518 -11.20 15.61 -26.98
N GLY A 519 -12.42 15.53 -26.44
CA GLY A 519 -13.67 15.60 -27.18
C GLY A 519 -14.84 14.93 -26.47
N ILE A 520 -15.98 14.83 -27.17
CA ILE A 520 -17.21 14.19 -26.67
C ILE A 520 -17.43 12.87 -27.41
N TYR A 521 -17.65 11.79 -26.65
CA TYR A 521 -17.73 10.42 -27.18
C TYR A 521 -18.99 9.69 -26.68
N GLU A 522 -19.49 8.74 -27.46
CA GLU A 522 -20.60 7.82 -27.15
C GLU A 522 -20.17 6.38 -27.44
N LYS A 523 -20.65 5.42 -26.64
CA LYS A 523 -20.41 3.96 -26.75
C LYS A 523 -18.96 3.48 -26.56
N GLU A 524 -17.97 4.17 -27.11
CA GLU A 524 -16.56 3.82 -26.97
C GLU A 524 -15.61 5.02 -27.12
N PHE A 525 -14.43 4.91 -26.53
CA PHE A 525 -13.29 5.80 -26.75
C PHE A 525 -12.03 4.97 -27.05
N SER A 526 -11.24 5.38 -28.05
CA SER A 526 -10.02 4.69 -28.47
C SER A 526 -8.83 5.65 -28.60
N ILE A 527 -7.67 5.24 -28.09
CA ILE A 527 -6.43 6.05 -28.10
C ILE A 527 -5.21 5.16 -28.35
N PRO A 528 -4.23 5.57 -29.18
CA PRO A 528 -2.92 4.91 -29.23
C PRO A 528 -2.14 5.19 -27.94
N VAL A 529 -1.69 4.14 -27.27
CA VAL A 529 -0.88 4.18 -26.05
C VAL A 529 0.51 3.66 -26.39
N GLU A 530 1.57 4.37 -25.98
CA GLU A 530 2.96 4.00 -26.27
C GLU A 530 3.37 2.69 -25.56
N SER A 531 4.52 2.13 -25.92
CA SER A 531 5.07 0.93 -25.26
C SER A 531 5.21 1.18 -23.76
N HIS A 532 4.64 0.30 -22.93
CA HIS A 532 4.70 0.38 -21.46
C HIS A 532 4.09 1.67 -20.84
N ASP A 533 3.29 2.41 -21.60
CA ASP A 533 2.62 3.64 -21.18
C ASP A 533 1.17 3.39 -20.68
N ILE A 534 0.56 4.40 -20.07
CA ILE A 534 -0.81 4.36 -19.57
C ILE A 534 -1.62 5.58 -20.03
N ALA A 535 -2.77 5.35 -20.68
CA ALA A 535 -3.76 6.42 -20.83
C ALA A 535 -4.46 6.62 -19.47
N ALA A 536 -4.47 7.85 -18.96
CA ALA A 536 -5.16 8.23 -17.72
C ALA A 536 -6.25 9.25 -18.06
N LEU A 537 -7.53 8.85 -17.92
CA LEU A 537 -8.66 9.59 -18.49
C LEU A 537 -9.77 9.80 -17.46
N ARG A 538 -10.35 11.01 -17.43
CA ARG A 538 -11.61 11.28 -16.72
C ARG A 538 -12.77 11.37 -17.72
N PHE A 539 -13.91 10.78 -17.36
CA PHE A 539 -15.14 10.74 -18.13
C PHE A 539 -16.24 11.49 -17.39
N ASN A 540 -16.65 12.64 -17.94
CA ASN A 540 -17.71 13.48 -17.38
C ASN A 540 -18.93 13.50 -18.30
N GLU A 541 -20.13 13.25 -17.77
CA GLU A 541 -21.37 13.23 -18.58
C GLU A 541 -21.61 14.59 -19.26
N ALA A 542 -21.77 14.56 -20.58
CA ALA A 542 -21.98 15.77 -21.38
C ALA A 542 -23.44 16.24 -21.28
N SER A 543 -23.64 17.52 -20.96
CA SER A 543 -24.98 18.13 -20.91
C SER A 543 -25.68 18.08 -22.27
N GLU A 544 -27.02 17.99 -22.27
CA GLU A 544 -27.83 18.08 -23.49
C GLU A 544 -27.46 19.32 -24.32
N GLY A 545 -27.04 19.10 -25.57
CA GLY A 545 -26.62 20.17 -26.49
C GLY A 545 -25.16 20.61 -26.39
N ALA A 546 -24.30 19.93 -25.64
CA ALA A 546 -22.85 20.17 -25.68
C ALA A 546 -22.28 19.89 -27.09
N GLU A 547 -21.70 20.91 -27.72
CA GLU A 547 -20.94 20.79 -28.97
C GLU A 547 -19.51 20.31 -28.69
N GLU A 548 -18.79 19.78 -29.70
CA GLU A 548 -17.37 19.43 -29.52
C GLU A 548 -16.56 20.67 -29.09
N PRO A 549 -15.62 20.56 -28.14
CA PRO A 549 -14.67 21.63 -27.87
C PRO A 549 -13.92 21.98 -29.17
N LEU A 550 -13.83 23.27 -29.48
CA LEU A 550 -13.25 23.77 -30.73
C LEU A 550 -11.79 23.33 -30.86
N LYS A 551 -11.55 22.27 -31.65
CA LYS A 551 -10.23 21.71 -31.94
C LYS A 551 -9.32 22.78 -32.56
N VAL A 552 -8.56 23.44 -31.71
CA VAL A 552 -7.41 24.27 -32.11
C VAL A 552 -6.50 23.37 -32.94
N GLN A 553 -6.22 23.76 -34.18
CA GLN A 553 -5.37 22.97 -35.09
C GLN A 553 -3.89 23.09 -34.73
N GLY A 554 -3.54 22.67 -33.51
CA GLY A 554 -2.17 22.50 -33.03
C GLY A 554 -1.58 21.21 -33.59
N SER A 555 -0.47 21.31 -34.32
CA SER A 555 0.20 20.16 -34.89
C SER A 555 0.82 19.27 -33.81
N ARG A 556 0.42 17.99 -33.73
CA ARG A 556 1.22 16.95 -33.06
C ARG A 556 2.56 16.81 -33.79
N GLY A 557 3.58 17.54 -33.33
CA GLY A 557 4.88 17.59 -33.99
C GLY A 557 5.86 18.57 -33.37
N LYS A 558 6.59 18.10 -32.34
CA LYS A 558 7.79 18.71 -31.75
C LYS A 558 7.66 20.16 -31.23
N ASN A 559 7.58 20.31 -29.91
CA ASN A 559 8.47 21.20 -29.13
C ASN A 559 8.19 21.08 -27.62
N LEU A 560 8.85 20.12 -26.95
CA LEU A 560 9.16 20.25 -25.52
C LEU A 560 10.38 21.17 -25.40
N GLN A 561 10.15 22.49 -25.56
CA GLN A 561 11.15 23.53 -25.33
C GLN A 561 10.50 24.94 -25.34
N GLN A 562 10.11 25.43 -24.16
CA GLN A 562 10.64 26.65 -23.54
C GLN A 562 9.90 26.97 -22.21
N PRO A 563 10.50 27.77 -21.29
CA PRO A 563 10.16 27.72 -19.87
C PRO A 563 9.26 28.86 -19.38
N LEU A 564 8.65 28.64 -18.22
CA LEU A 564 8.50 29.61 -17.13
C LEU A 564 8.55 28.89 -15.78
#